data_AF-M5RYD2-F1
#
_entry.id   AF-M5RYD2-F1
#
_cell.length_a   1.000
_cell.length_b   1.000
_cell.length_c   1.000
_cell.angle_alpha   90.00
_cell.angle_beta   90.00
_cell.angle_gamma   90.00
#
_symmetry.space_group_name_H-M   'P 1'
#
loop_
_entity.id
_entity.type
_entity.pdbx_description
1 polymer ?
#
loop_
_entity_poly.entity_id
_entity_poly.type
_entity_poly.pdbx_seq_one_letter_code
_entity_poly.pdbx_strand_id
1 'polypeptide(L)'
;MPDETVTWADDWLPRLLSRLESLGHPNLTSFLDSHVGLPYTKAAQLLGDDVAAIQLSGLHQREFATASDIRYVVCDVLLRCINYHIKRGWLRGPHHKLNQAAAVSDWILMFRDCSDLEPDLRAVWDALDTQSPDTNWRPVGHDDPLIAAAFTAAWPSYRTTWFLR
;
A
#
# COMPACT_ATOMS: atom_id res chain seq x y z
N MET A 1 -7.36 -1.45 24.68
CA MET A 1 -7.81 -0.46 23.67
C MET A 1 -6.72 0.60 23.65
N PRO A 2 -6.10 0.89 22.50
CA PRO A 2 -5.16 1.99 22.42
C PRO A 2 -5.85 3.29 22.83
N ASP A 3 -5.14 4.17 23.51
CA ASP A 3 -5.67 5.43 23.98
C ASP A 3 -5.87 6.36 22.77
N GLU A 4 -7.11 6.47 22.30
CA GLU A 4 -7.47 7.27 21.11
C GLU A 4 -7.05 8.74 21.26
N THR A 5 -6.94 9.23 22.50
CA THR A 5 -6.48 10.61 22.77
C THR A 5 -5.00 10.80 22.44
N VAL A 6 -4.19 9.74 22.61
CA VAL A 6 -2.77 9.75 22.26
C VAL A 6 -2.58 9.50 20.77
N THR A 7 -3.37 8.63 20.15
CA THR A 7 -3.24 8.33 18.72
C THR A 7 -3.44 9.58 17.86
N TRP A 8 -4.38 10.46 18.21
CA TRP A 8 -4.74 11.64 17.43
C TRP A 8 -4.25 12.97 18.00
N ALA A 9 -3.35 12.94 18.99
CA ALA A 9 -2.74 14.14 19.54
C ALA A 9 -2.03 14.95 18.44
N ASP A 10 -2.04 16.29 18.54
CA ASP A 10 -1.48 17.19 17.51
C ASP A 10 0.01 16.92 17.19
N ASP A 11 0.73 16.27 18.12
CA ASP A 11 2.13 15.90 18.01
C ASP A 11 2.37 14.50 17.42
N TRP A 12 1.35 13.79 16.94
CA TRP A 12 1.47 12.40 16.46
C TRP A 12 2.52 12.25 15.36
N LEU A 13 2.61 13.20 14.42
CA LEU A 13 3.54 13.13 13.30
C LEU A 13 5.00 13.31 13.77
N PRO A 14 5.37 14.36 14.52
CA PRO A 14 6.69 14.45 15.14
C PRO A 14 7.08 13.21 15.96
N ARG A 15 6.14 12.65 16.74
CA ARG A 15 6.39 11.42 17.52
C ARG A 15 6.67 10.21 16.63
N LEU A 16 5.87 10.03 15.57
CA LEU A 16 6.08 8.96 14.60
C LEU A 16 7.46 9.08 13.91
N LEU A 17 7.82 10.28 13.45
CA LEU A 17 9.11 10.52 12.80
C LEU A 17 10.29 10.24 13.75
N SER A 18 10.23 10.75 14.99
CA SER A 18 11.26 10.47 16.00
C SER A 18 11.38 8.98 16.31
N ARG A 19 10.27 8.24 16.28
CA ARG A 19 10.26 6.80 16.47
C ARG A 19 10.89 6.06 15.30
N LEU A 20 10.59 6.45 14.07
CA LEU A 20 11.23 5.92 12.86
C LEU A 20 12.74 6.12 12.92
N GLU A 21 13.20 7.33 13.26
CA GLU A 21 14.63 7.63 13.43
C GLU A 21 15.29 6.76 14.50
N SER A 22 14.61 6.57 15.64
CA SER A 22 15.09 5.70 16.72
C SER A 22 15.20 4.23 16.31
N LEU A 23 14.42 3.80 15.31
CA LEU A 23 14.48 2.48 14.69
C LEU A 23 15.48 2.41 13.52
N GLY A 24 16.21 3.49 13.22
CA GLY A 24 17.19 3.56 12.14
C GLY A 24 16.59 3.86 10.77
N HIS A 25 15.34 4.32 10.71
CA HIS A 25 14.67 4.68 9.46
C HIS A 25 14.53 6.22 9.35
N PRO A 26 15.12 6.85 8.33
CA PRO A 26 15.08 8.32 8.18
C PRO A 26 13.69 8.85 7.78
N ASN A 27 12.79 8.00 7.31
CA ASN A 27 11.43 8.33 6.89
C ASN A 27 10.54 7.08 6.91
N LEU A 28 9.23 7.26 6.68
CA LEU A 28 8.29 6.14 6.70
C LEU A 28 8.57 5.17 5.55
N THR A 29 8.90 5.69 4.36
CA THR A 29 9.22 4.88 3.17
C THR A 29 10.32 3.86 3.48
N SER A 30 11.44 4.28 4.10
CA SER A 30 12.54 3.38 4.46
C SER A 30 12.13 2.28 5.46
N PHE A 31 11.25 2.61 6.41
CA PHE A 31 10.69 1.61 7.32
C PHE A 31 9.81 0.61 6.58
N LEU A 32 8.99 1.10 5.65
CA LEU A 32 8.07 0.29 4.86
C LEU A 32 8.80 -0.58 3.83
N ASP A 33 9.94 -0.13 3.30
CA ASP A 33 10.85 -0.91 2.44
C ASP A 33 11.50 -2.09 3.18
N SER A 34 11.70 -1.96 4.49
CA SER A 34 12.17 -3.06 5.34
C SER A 34 11.06 -4.07 5.67
N HIS A 35 9.81 -3.73 5.34
CA HIS A 35 8.59 -4.51 5.61
C HIS A 35 7.67 -4.55 4.37
N VAL A 36 8.25 -4.88 3.21
CA VAL A 36 7.56 -4.86 1.91
C VAL A 36 6.26 -5.68 1.96
N GLY A 37 5.17 -5.09 1.46
CA GLY A 37 3.87 -5.75 1.39
C GLY A 37 3.21 -6.08 2.74
N LEU A 38 3.82 -5.73 3.88
CA LEU A 38 3.21 -5.91 5.19
C LEU A 38 2.00 -4.97 5.33
N PRO A 39 0.79 -5.44 5.67
CA PRO A 39 -0.38 -4.56 5.79
C PRO A 39 -0.14 -3.39 6.75
N TYR A 40 -0.68 -2.19 6.46
CA TYR A 40 -0.48 -1.01 7.32
C TYR A 40 -0.90 -1.23 8.77
N THR A 41 -1.94 -2.03 9.01
CA THR A 41 -2.36 -2.41 10.37
C THR A 41 -1.29 -3.20 11.12
N LYS A 42 -0.48 -4.00 10.42
CA LYS A 42 0.65 -4.73 10.99
C LYS A 42 1.89 -3.87 11.09
N ALA A 43 2.17 -3.03 10.09
CA ALA A 43 3.25 -2.04 10.15
C ALA A 43 3.06 -1.07 11.33
N ALA A 44 1.83 -0.61 11.57
CA ALA A 44 1.48 0.25 12.71
C ALA A 44 1.73 -0.45 14.05
N GLN A 45 1.37 -1.73 14.18
CA GLN A 45 1.65 -2.52 15.39
C GLN A 45 3.15 -2.60 15.71
N LEU A 46 4.02 -2.62 14.70
CA LEU A 46 5.48 -2.60 14.91
C LEU A 46 5.98 -1.24 15.40
N LEU A 47 5.24 -0.17 15.11
CA LEU A 47 5.56 1.19 15.52
C LEU A 47 4.90 1.58 16.85
N GLY A 48 4.03 0.74 17.42
CA GLY A 48 3.40 0.96 18.72
C GLY A 48 1.88 1.07 18.66
N ASP A 49 1.24 0.89 19.81
CA ASP A 49 -0.23 0.87 19.93
C ASP A 49 -0.88 2.23 19.69
N ASP A 50 -0.12 3.32 19.80
CA ASP A 50 -0.55 4.70 19.55
C ASP A 50 -0.44 5.13 18.08
N VAL A 51 -0.15 4.19 17.17
CA VAL A 51 -0.04 4.46 15.73
C VAL A 51 -1.21 3.82 15.00
N ALA A 52 -1.97 4.64 14.26
CA ALA A 52 -3.05 4.14 13.42
C ALA A 52 -2.56 3.81 12.00
N ALA A 53 -3.11 2.75 11.40
CA ALA A 53 -2.81 2.38 10.02
C ALA A 53 -3.07 3.52 9.02
N ILE A 54 -4.11 4.32 9.24
CA ILE A 54 -4.48 5.47 8.40
C ILE A 54 -3.44 6.60 8.46
N GLN A 55 -2.75 6.76 9.60
CA GLN A 55 -1.67 7.74 9.73
C GLN A 55 -0.48 7.32 8.87
N LEU A 56 -0.12 6.04 8.90
CA LEU A 56 0.93 5.51 8.03
C LEU A 56 0.56 5.64 6.56
N SER A 57 -0.65 5.23 6.21
CA SER A 57 -1.10 5.21 4.83
C SER A 57 -1.15 6.62 4.23
N GLY A 58 -1.61 7.61 5.01
CA GLY A 58 -1.61 9.02 4.61
C GLY A 58 -0.21 9.65 4.58
N LEU A 59 0.68 9.32 5.52
CA LEU A 59 2.07 9.81 5.50
C LEU A 59 2.85 9.23 4.32
N HIS A 60 2.67 7.95 4.03
CA HIS A 60 3.31 7.26 2.91
C HIS A 60 2.97 7.98 1.59
N GLN A 61 1.69 8.27 1.35
CA GLN A 61 1.26 9.05 0.18
C GLN A 61 1.89 10.45 0.11
N ARG A 62 2.06 11.13 1.24
CA ARG A 62 2.67 12.48 1.27
C ARG A 62 4.15 12.46 0.93
N GLU A 63 4.91 11.52 1.51
CA GLU A 63 6.33 11.32 1.16
C GLU A 63 6.47 11.04 -0.34
N PHE A 64 5.52 10.31 -0.90
CA PHE A 64 5.49 9.94 -2.29
C PHE A 64 4.95 10.97 -3.27
N ALA A 65 4.13 11.90 -2.81
CA ALA A 65 3.77 13.07 -3.60
C ALA A 65 5.00 13.89 -4.02
N THR A 66 6.15 13.65 -3.37
CA THR A 66 7.45 14.25 -3.68
C THR A 66 8.45 13.26 -4.30
N ALA A 67 8.08 11.98 -4.43
CA ALA A 67 8.97 10.94 -4.93
C ALA A 67 9.05 10.95 -6.46
N SER A 68 10.23 10.58 -6.96
CA SER A 68 10.49 10.42 -8.40
C SER A 68 9.91 9.14 -9.01
N ASP A 69 9.31 8.26 -8.21
CA ASP A 69 8.84 6.95 -8.66
C ASP A 69 7.46 6.61 -8.08
N ILE A 70 6.41 7.19 -8.66
CA ILE A 70 5.01 6.89 -8.30
C ILE A 70 4.67 5.41 -8.51
N ARG A 71 5.30 4.77 -9.50
CA ARG A 71 5.02 3.36 -9.82
C ARG A 71 5.38 2.47 -8.63
N TYR A 72 6.54 2.69 -8.02
CA TYR A 72 6.99 1.96 -6.84
C TYR A 72 5.96 2.01 -5.70
N VAL A 73 5.46 3.21 -5.43
CA VAL A 73 4.47 3.51 -4.39
C VAL A 73 3.18 2.77 -4.62
N VAL A 74 2.62 2.97 -5.81
CA VAL A 74 1.35 2.40 -6.20
C VAL A 74 1.42 0.88 -6.15
N CYS A 75 2.57 0.31 -6.55
CA CYS A 75 2.88 -1.10 -6.41
C CYS A 75 2.92 -1.53 -4.94
N ASP A 76 3.66 -0.84 -4.07
CA ASP A 76 3.73 -1.20 -2.65
C ASP A 76 2.36 -1.15 -1.96
N VAL A 77 1.55 -0.12 -2.23
CA VAL A 77 0.19 -0.03 -1.68
C VAL A 77 -0.67 -1.21 -2.18
N LEU A 78 -0.56 -1.61 -3.45
CA LEU A 78 -1.26 -2.79 -3.97
C LEU A 78 -0.88 -4.05 -3.19
N LEU A 79 0.42 -4.27 -2.97
CA LEU A 79 0.92 -5.42 -2.21
C LEU A 79 0.32 -5.46 -0.80
N ARG A 80 0.29 -4.32 -0.11
CA ARG A 80 -0.26 -4.21 1.25
C ARG A 80 -1.77 -4.47 1.27
N CYS A 81 -2.52 -3.95 0.29
CA CYS A 81 -3.96 -4.19 0.17
C CYS A 81 -4.27 -5.67 -0.12
N ILE A 82 -3.54 -6.31 -1.05
CA ILE A 82 -3.67 -7.74 -1.33
C ILE A 82 -3.35 -8.55 -0.07
N ASN A 83 -2.23 -8.27 0.62
CA ASN A 83 -1.86 -8.99 1.83
C ASN A 83 -2.81 -8.75 3.02
N TYR A 84 -3.52 -7.62 3.04
CA TYR A 84 -4.51 -7.32 4.05
C TYR A 84 -5.81 -8.09 3.82
N HIS A 85 -6.35 -8.10 2.60
CA HIS A 85 -7.66 -8.70 2.31
C HIS A 85 -7.56 -10.17 1.89
N ILE A 86 -6.54 -10.53 1.12
CA ILE A 86 -6.35 -11.85 0.49
C ILE A 86 -5.38 -12.71 1.31
N LYS A 87 -5.62 -12.80 2.63
CA LYS A 87 -4.71 -13.45 3.60
C LYS A 87 -4.46 -14.94 3.32
N ARG A 88 -5.41 -15.60 2.67
CA ARG A 88 -5.40 -17.05 2.42
C ARG A 88 -4.88 -17.42 1.02
N GLY A 89 -4.68 -16.44 0.14
CA GLY A 89 -4.35 -16.68 -1.28
C GLY A 89 -5.48 -16.30 -2.23
N TRP A 90 -5.13 -15.98 -3.47
CA TRP A 90 -5.96 -15.31 -4.48
C TRP A 90 -7.40 -15.84 -4.60
N LEU A 91 -7.58 -17.14 -4.80
CA LEU A 91 -8.89 -17.79 -4.99
C LEU A 91 -9.28 -18.66 -3.80
N ARG A 92 -8.62 -18.49 -2.65
CA ARG A 92 -8.78 -19.42 -1.53
C ARG A 92 -9.95 -19.04 -0.62
N GLY A 93 -10.93 -19.94 -0.56
CA GLY A 93 -12.03 -19.91 0.40
C GLY A 93 -13.33 -19.31 -0.15
N PRO A 94 -14.42 -19.36 0.65
CA PRO A 94 -15.77 -19.03 0.16
C PRO A 94 -15.97 -17.54 -0.14
N HIS A 95 -15.13 -16.66 0.41
CA HIS A 95 -15.24 -15.20 0.24
C HIS A 95 -14.13 -14.61 -0.65
N HIS A 96 -13.43 -15.42 -1.46
CA HIS A 96 -12.29 -14.93 -2.26
C HIS A 96 -12.67 -13.74 -3.16
N LYS A 97 -13.82 -13.78 -3.83
CA LYS A 97 -14.31 -12.67 -4.67
C LYS A 97 -14.53 -11.37 -3.89
N LEU A 98 -15.11 -11.48 -2.68
CA LEU A 98 -15.32 -10.32 -1.82
C LEU A 98 -13.98 -9.74 -1.33
N ASN A 99 -13.02 -10.59 -1.00
CA ASN A 99 -11.69 -10.16 -0.58
C ASN A 99 -10.92 -9.50 -1.74
N GLN A 100 -11.03 -10.02 -2.95
CA GLN A 100 -10.46 -9.41 -4.16
C GLN A 100 -11.08 -8.04 -4.42
N ALA A 101 -12.42 -7.93 -4.39
CA ALA A 101 -13.12 -6.67 -4.53
C ALA A 101 -12.71 -5.65 -3.45
N ALA A 102 -12.61 -6.09 -2.18
CA ALA A 102 -12.15 -5.22 -1.09
C ALA A 102 -10.69 -4.77 -1.28
N ALA A 103 -9.81 -5.65 -1.75
CA ALA A 103 -8.42 -5.31 -2.03
C ALA A 103 -8.29 -4.20 -3.08
N VAL A 104 -8.97 -4.34 -4.23
CA VAL A 104 -8.92 -3.33 -5.30
C VAL A 104 -9.63 -2.05 -4.89
N SER A 105 -10.77 -2.14 -4.19
CA SER A 105 -11.49 -0.95 -3.71
C SER A 105 -10.66 -0.14 -2.72
N ASP A 106 -10.02 -0.79 -1.74
CA ASP A 106 -9.16 -0.09 -0.79
C ASP A 106 -7.92 0.50 -1.47
N TRP A 107 -7.31 -0.24 -2.41
CA TRP A 107 -6.15 0.25 -3.15
C TRP A 107 -6.48 1.48 -4.01
N ILE A 108 -7.63 1.50 -4.68
CA ILE A 108 -8.09 2.69 -5.43
C ILE A 108 -8.41 3.84 -4.46
N LEU A 109 -9.09 3.55 -3.35
CA LEU A 109 -9.48 4.57 -2.36
C LEU A 109 -8.28 5.26 -1.73
N MET A 110 -7.16 4.54 -1.58
CA MET A 110 -5.90 5.14 -1.14
C MET A 110 -5.50 6.31 -2.01
N PHE A 111 -5.73 6.28 -3.32
CA PHE A 111 -5.36 7.35 -4.24
C PHE A 111 -6.54 8.24 -4.62
N ARG A 112 -7.60 8.31 -3.80
CA ARG A 112 -8.84 9.04 -4.14
C ARG A 112 -8.67 10.53 -4.41
N ASP A 113 -7.67 11.16 -3.79
CA ASP A 113 -7.36 12.58 -4.01
C ASP A 113 -6.67 12.80 -5.37
N CYS A 114 -6.38 11.72 -6.10
CA CYS A 114 -5.77 11.68 -7.43
C CYS A 114 -6.66 10.86 -8.36
N SER A 115 -7.85 11.39 -8.63
CA SER A 115 -8.88 10.73 -9.44
C SER A 115 -8.42 10.42 -10.86
N ASP A 116 -7.37 11.08 -11.36
CA ASP A 116 -6.77 10.80 -12.66
C ASP A 116 -5.98 9.48 -12.70
N LEU A 117 -5.62 8.89 -11.55
CA LEU A 117 -4.95 7.59 -11.46
C LEU A 117 -5.90 6.41 -11.54
N GLU A 118 -7.18 6.58 -11.19
CA GLU A 118 -8.13 5.46 -11.10
C GLU A 118 -8.17 4.57 -12.36
N PRO A 119 -8.19 5.12 -13.59
CA PRO A 119 -8.17 4.29 -14.80
C PRO A 119 -6.93 3.38 -14.89
N ASP A 120 -5.75 3.89 -14.52
CA ASP A 120 -4.50 3.12 -14.60
C ASP A 120 -4.42 2.07 -13.47
N LEU A 121 -4.91 2.41 -12.28
CA LEU A 121 -5.02 1.45 -11.17
C LEU A 121 -5.93 0.28 -11.58
N ARG A 122 -7.11 0.57 -12.14
CA ARG A 122 -8.02 -0.46 -12.65
C ARG A 122 -7.39 -1.30 -13.75
N ALA A 123 -6.71 -0.68 -14.71
CA ALA A 123 -6.03 -1.40 -15.77
C ALA A 123 -4.96 -2.37 -15.24
N VAL A 124 -4.18 -1.96 -14.22
CA VAL A 124 -3.21 -2.84 -13.55
C VAL A 124 -3.90 -3.98 -12.81
N TRP A 125 -5.00 -3.71 -12.11
CA TRP A 125 -5.78 -4.78 -11.45
C TRP A 125 -6.34 -5.79 -12.45
N ASP A 126 -6.92 -5.33 -13.55
CA ASP A 126 -7.48 -6.18 -14.61
C ASP A 126 -6.37 -7.01 -15.29
N ALA A 127 -5.19 -6.41 -15.49
CA ALA A 127 -4.01 -7.12 -15.99
C ALA A 127 -3.51 -8.19 -15.01
N LEU A 128 -3.60 -7.95 -13.70
CA LEU A 128 -3.28 -8.94 -12.68
C LEU A 128 -4.30 -10.09 -12.68
N ASP A 129 -5.60 -9.79 -12.75
CA ASP A 129 -6.66 -10.79 -12.76
C ASP A 129 -6.60 -11.68 -14.03
N THR A 130 -6.31 -11.07 -15.19
CA THR A 130 -6.15 -11.78 -16.47
C THR A 130 -5.01 -12.79 -16.45
N GLN A 131 -3.95 -12.53 -15.67
CA GLN A 131 -2.85 -13.47 -15.50
C GLN A 131 -3.24 -14.74 -14.73
N SER A 132 -4.45 -14.80 -14.18
CA SER A 132 -4.99 -15.96 -13.45
C SER A 132 -4.07 -16.46 -12.33
N PRO A 133 -3.77 -15.64 -11.30
CA PRO A 133 -2.91 -16.07 -10.20
C PRO A 133 -3.40 -17.36 -9.54
N ASP A 134 -2.46 -18.22 -9.16
CA ASP A 134 -2.75 -19.49 -8.52
C ASP A 134 -3.59 -19.31 -7.25
N THR A 135 -4.38 -20.34 -6.90
CA THR A 135 -5.31 -20.28 -5.76
C THR A 135 -4.64 -19.87 -4.44
N ASN A 136 -3.39 -20.27 -4.24
CA ASN A 136 -2.63 -19.98 -3.02
C ASN A 136 -1.69 -18.77 -3.15
N TRP A 137 -1.66 -18.13 -4.31
CA TRP A 137 -0.74 -17.03 -4.58
C TRP A 137 -1.00 -15.84 -3.66
N ARG A 138 0.10 -15.27 -3.18
CA ARG A 138 0.18 -13.99 -2.49
C ARG A 138 1.50 -13.34 -2.90
N PRO A 139 1.50 -12.03 -3.20
CA PRO A 139 2.72 -11.38 -3.63
C PRO A 139 3.67 -11.19 -2.46
N VAL A 140 4.95 -11.44 -2.72
CA VAL A 140 6.03 -11.36 -1.72
C VAL A 140 6.83 -10.07 -1.78
N GLY A 141 6.70 -9.28 -2.85
CA GLY A 141 7.42 -8.03 -3.06
C GLY A 141 7.12 -7.42 -4.43
N HIS A 142 7.78 -6.30 -4.76
CA HIS A 142 7.59 -5.62 -6.05
C HIS A 142 8.07 -6.44 -7.23
N ASP A 143 9.07 -7.30 -7.01
CA ASP A 143 9.62 -8.24 -8.01
C ASP A 143 8.79 -9.52 -8.15
N ASP A 144 7.63 -9.62 -7.47
CA ASP A 144 6.72 -10.74 -7.71
C ASP A 144 6.36 -10.78 -9.20
N PRO A 145 6.53 -11.91 -9.90
CA PRO A 145 6.39 -11.98 -11.35
C PRO A 145 5.02 -11.51 -11.86
N LEU A 146 3.94 -11.79 -11.13
CA LEU A 146 2.58 -11.42 -11.55
C LEU A 146 2.33 -9.93 -11.36
N ILE A 147 2.85 -9.36 -10.26
CA ILE A 147 2.82 -7.92 -10.01
C ILE A 147 3.65 -7.18 -11.06
N ALA A 148 4.90 -7.59 -11.26
CA ALA A 148 5.80 -6.97 -12.24
C ALA A 148 5.22 -7.01 -13.65
N ALA A 149 4.62 -8.14 -14.06
CA ALA A 149 3.96 -8.28 -15.34
C ALA A 149 2.70 -7.41 -15.46
N ALA A 150 1.86 -7.32 -14.42
CA ALA A 150 0.66 -6.49 -14.43
C ALA A 150 0.99 -5.00 -14.61
N PHE A 151 1.96 -4.51 -13.85
CA PHE A 151 2.44 -3.12 -13.98
C PHE A 151 3.12 -2.89 -15.34
N THR A 152 3.87 -3.85 -15.86
CA THR A 152 4.51 -3.69 -17.18
C THR A 152 3.48 -3.64 -18.30
N ALA A 153 2.39 -4.40 -18.19
CA ALA A 153 1.34 -4.45 -19.19
C ALA A 153 0.44 -3.20 -19.19
N ALA A 154 0.17 -2.62 -18.01
CA ALA A 154 -0.89 -1.64 -17.85
C ALA A 154 -0.48 -0.30 -17.21
N TRP A 155 0.67 -0.22 -16.53
CA TRP A 155 1.10 1.04 -15.93
C TRP A 155 1.72 1.97 -16.99
N PRO A 156 1.24 3.20 -17.14
CA PRO A 156 1.75 4.13 -18.16
C PRO A 156 3.19 4.57 -17.89
N SER A 157 4.02 4.55 -18.93
CA SER A 157 5.43 5.02 -18.87
C SER A 157 5.56 6.55 -18.73
N TYR A 158 4.52 7.32 -19.04
CA TYR A 158 4.52 8.79 -18.92
C TYR A 158 4.30 9.28 -17.49
N ARG A 159 3.86 8.41 -16.56
CA ARG A 159 3.67 8.77 -15.14
C ARG A 159 4.97 8.64 -14.37
N THR A 160 5.83 9.64 -14.56
CA THR A 160 7.16 9.72 -13.91
C THR A 160 7.21 10.69 -12.74
N THR A 161 6.23 11.60 -12.60
CA THR A 161 6.21 12.59 -11.51
C THR A 161 4.80 12.86 -11.01
N TRP A 162 4.69 13.08 -9.70
CA TRP A 162 3.44 13.42 -9.03
C TRP A 162 3.12 14.89 -9.24
N PHE A 163 2.04 15.18 -9.96
CA PHE A 163 1.53 16.54 -10.11
C PHE A 163 0.32 16.70 -9.18
N LEU A 164 0.53 17.33 -8.03
CA LEU A 164 -0.57 17.97 -7.31
C LEU A 164 -1.09 19.10 -8.22
N ARG A 165 -2.32 18.97 -8.70
CA ARG A 165 -3.10 20.12 -9.20
C ARG A 165 -4.01 20.64 -8.10
#